data_AF-A0A2E8KEN8-F1
#
_entry.id   AF-A0A2E8KEN8-F1
#
_cell.length_a   1.000
_cell.length_b   1.000
_cell.length_c   1.000
_cell.angle_alpha   90.00
_cell.angle_beta   90.00
_cell.angle_gamma   90.00
#
_symmetry.space_group_name_H-M   'P 1'
#
loop_
_entity.id
_entity.type
_entity.pdbx_description
1 polymer ?
#
loop_
_entity_poly.entity_id
_entity_poly.type
_entity_poly.pdbx_seq_one_letter_code
_entity_poly.pdbx_strand_id
1 'polypeptide(L)'
;MKKLLVSIFLLVWCLLPVQAEVKRTPSGKPDLSGFYDTGNLTPLQRPEFLGETEYLYTWVANLINWAAEWAYDYAFETTSDPDREAPPEGGDGNNTGGAGGVGGYNAFYIDPGNHVSEVDGKVRTSIIYDPPNGRQPEMSEESRQRMSVRYKSFRHENTGTATWLDEEGDGPFDGPETLAPSERCLISFGTTVPTIPSLYNNYKRIIQTEDHVMILQEMVHDARVIRLNSEHLPEEGRKWLGDSVGRWEGMF
;
A
#
# COMPACT_ATOMS: atom_id res chain seq x y z
N MET A 1 -4.25 -78.12 -4.08
CA MET A 1 -5.24 -77.16 -4.64
C MET A 1 -5.03 -75.80 -4.00
N LYS A 2 -4.67 -74.81 -4.83
CA LYS A 2 -4.88 -73.33 -4.80
C LYS A 2 -4.90 -72.62 -3.42
N LYS A 3 -3.87 -71.85 -3.07
CA LYS A 3 -3.65 -70.40 -3.35
C LYS A 3 -4.66 -69.48 -2.64
N LEU A 4 -4.20 -68.69 -1.65
CA LEU A 4 -4.27 -67.21 -1.67
C LEU A 4 -3.59 -66.64 -0.40
N LEU A 5 -2.30 -66.29 -0.52
CA LEU A 5 -1.65 -65.29 0.34
C LEU A 5 -1.94 -63.95 -0.32
N VAL A 6 -2.87 -63.18 0.21
CA VAL A 6 -3.11 -61.79 -0.21
C VAL A 6 -2.22 -60.92 0.66
N SER A 7 -1.02 -60.61 0.15
CA SER A 7 -0.20 -59.53 0.67
C SER A 7 -0.90 -58.21 0.41
N ILE A 8 -1.46 -57.61 1.46
CA ILE A 8 -1.89 -56.22 1.47
C ILE A 8 -0.61 -55.38 1.55
N PHE A 9 -0.10 -54.94 0.40
CA PHE A 9 0.87 -53.85 0.33
C PHE A 9 0.12 -52.56 0.65
N LEU A 10 0.21 -52.12 1.91
CA LEU A 10 -0.19 -50.79 2.33
C LEU A 10 0.77 -49.79 1.67
N LEU A 11 0.37 -49.28 0.51
CA LEU A 11 0.94 -48.09 -0.12
C LEU A 11 0.52 -46.90 0.74
N VAL A 12 1.26 -46.66 1.82
CA VAL A 12 1.23 -45.40 2.54
C VAL A 12 1.89 -44.38 1.61
N TRP A 13 1.09 -43.76 0.75
CA TRP A 13 1.45 -42.48 0.15
C TRP A 13 1.54 -41.49 1.30
N CYS A 14 2.77 -41.23 1.77
CA CYS A 14 3.06 -40.05 2.53
C CYS A 14 2.63 -38.86 1.68
N LEU A 15 1.47 -38.29 2.01
CA LEU A 15 1.10 -36.92 1.66
C LEU A 15 2.07 -36.01 2.42
N LEU A 16 3.31 -35.93 1.95
CA LEU A 16 4.16 -34.81 2.33
C LEU A 16 3.45 -33.58 1.78
N PRO A 17 3.10 -32.59 2.60
CA PRO A 17 2.63 -31.33 2.08
C PRO A 17 3.72 -30.83 1.13
N VAL A 18 3.37 -30.68 -0.14
CA VAL A 18 4.20 -29.97 -1.10
C VAL A 18 4.15 -28.50 -0.69
N GLN A 19 4.90 -28.15 0.35
CA GLN A 19 5.21 -26.77 0.62
C GLN A 19 6.10 -26.34 -0.54
N ALA A 20 5.67 -25.33 -1.29
CA ALA A 20 6.49 -24.75 -2.33
C ALA A 20 7.87 -24.43 -1.74
N GLU A 21 8.92 -24.99 -2.34
CA GLU A 21 10.28 -24.80 -1.86
C GLU A 21 10.63 -23.32 -1.96
N VAL A 22 10.87 -22.68 -0.81
CA VAL A 22 11.21 -21.24 -0.75
C VAL A 22 12.52 -21.05 -1.48
N LYS A 23 12.52 -20.26 -2.55
CA LYS A 23 13.73 -19.89 -3.30
C LYS A 23 14.78 -19.34 -2.34
N ARG A 24 16.01 -19.81 -2.45
CA ARG A 24 17.13 -19.41 -1.58
C ARG A 24 18.24 -18.70 -2.35
N THR A 25 18.96 -17.82 -1.66
CA THR A 25 20.23 -17.26 -2.09
C THR A 25 21.34 -18.33 -2.04
N PRO A 26 22.53 -18.08 -2.62
CA PRO A 26 23.68 -18.98 -2.48
C PRO A 26 24.10 -19.24 -1.03
N SER A 27 23.83 -18.30 -0.11
CA SER A 27 24.04 -18.45 1.34
C SER A 27 22.94 -19.20 2.09
N GLY A 28 21.91 -19.70 1.39
CA GLY A 28 20.80 -20.46 1.97
C GLY A 28 19.70 -19.60 2.60
N LYS A 29 19.79 -18.27 2.56
CA LYS A 29 18.73 -17.37 3.03
C LYS A 29 17.56 -17.35 2.05
N PRO A 30 16.32 -17.10 2.49
CA PRO A 30 15.22 -16.82 1.56
C PRO A 30 15.61 -15.71 0.59
N ASP A 31 15.37 -15.94 -0.70
CA ASP A 31 15.59 -14.94 -1.75
C ASP A 31 14.29 -14.14 -1.94
N LEU A 32 14.31 -12.91 -1.44
CA LEU A 32 13.22 -11.93 -1.55
C LEU A 32 13.28 -11.13 -2.85
N SER A 33 14.25 -11.40 -3.74
CA SER A 33 14.41 -10.63 -4.97
C SER A 33 13.28 -10.92 -5.94
N GLY A 34 12.63 -9.86 -6.43
CA GLY A 34 11.50 -10.00 -7.34
C GLY A 34 10.74 -8.71 -7.56
N PHE A 35 9.61 -8.87 -8.24
CA PHE A 35 8.60 -7.83 -8.39
C PHE A 35 7.39 -8.20 -7.55
N TYR A 36 6.89 -7.24 -6.81
CA TYR A 36 5.80 -7.40 -5.88
C TYR A 36 4.75 -6.34 -6.16
N ASP A 37 3.50 -6.73 -6.11
CA ASP A 37 2.38 -5.81 -6.12
C ASP A 37 1.79 -5.76 -4.70
N THR A 38 1.67 -4.55 -4.14
CA THR A 38 1.10 -4.33 -2.81
C THR A 38 -0.37 -3.92 -2.86
N GLY A 39 -0.99 -3.83 -4.04
CA GLY A 39 -2.40 -3.50 -4.20
C GLY A 39 -3.28 -4.53 -3.50
N ASN A 40 -4.14 -4.08 -2.59
CA ASN A 40 -5.10 -4.94 -1.92
C ASN A 40 -6.32 -4.15 -1.40
N LEU A 41 -7.42 -4.88 -1.23
CA LEU A 41 -8.71 -4.37 -0.76
C LEU A 41 -8.81 -4.35 0.79
N THR A 42 -7.79 -4.80 1.51
CA THR A 42 -7.82 -4.76 2.98
C THR A 42 -7.66 -3.32 3.44
N PRO A 43 -8.65 -2.75 4.17
CA PRO A 43 -8.60 -1.35 4.53
C PRO A 43 -7.45 -1.08 5.51
N LEU A 44 -6.86 0.11 5.45
CA LEU A 44 -5.81 0.51 6.40
C LEU A 44 -6.30 0.38 7.84
N GLN A 45 -7.53 0.86 8.09
CA GLN A 45 -8.19 0.86 9.40
C GLN A 45 -9.41 -0.04 9.40
N ARG A 46 -9.63 -0.78 10.47
CA ARG A 46 -10.80 -1.66 10.60
C ARG A 46 -12.10 -0.83 10.62
N PRO A 47 -13.12 -1.21 9.83
CA PRO A 47 -14.45 -0.63 9.92
C PRO A 47 -15.01 -0.69 11.34
N GLU A 48 -15.63 0.40 11.80
CA GLU A 48 -16.07 0.53 13.20
C GLU A 48 -17.06 -0.55 13.63
N PHE A 49 -17.95 -0.96 12.72
CA PHE A 49 -18.95 -2.00 12.98
C PHE A 49 -18.36 -3.39 13.25
N LEU A 50 -17.08 -3.62 12.90
CA LEU A 50 -16.38 -4.87 13.16
C LEU A 50 -15.73 -4.91 14.55
N GLY A 51 -15.61 -3.78 15.25
CA GLY A 51 -15.00 -3.72 16.58
C GLY A 51 -13.58 -4.30 16.62
N GLU A 52 -13.37 -5.38 17.37
CA GLU A 52 -12.09 -6.09 17.50
C GLU A 52 -12.03 -7.37 16.64
N THR A 53 -12.96 -7.56 15.71
CA THR A 53 -12.97 -8.73 14.82
C THR A 53 -11.77 -8.67 13.88
N GLU A 54 -10.74 -9.47 14.15
CA GLU A 54 -9.48 -9.44 13.39
C GLU A 54 -9.56 -10.10 12.01
N TYR A 55 -10.40 -11.13 11.88
CA TYR A 55 -10.41 -12.01 10.71
C TYR A 55 -11.79 -12.17 10.11
N LEU A 56 -11.83 -12.23 8.78
CA LEU A 56 -13.01 -12.62 8.02
C LEU A 56 -12.98 -14.12 7.75
N TYR A 57 -14.17 -14.70 7.61
CA TYR A 57 -14.30 -16.01 6.97
C TYR A 57 -13.90 -15.90 5.49
N THR A 58 -13.22 -16.90 4.96
CA THR A 58 -12.75 -16.94 3.56
C THR A 58 -13.88 -16.75 2.55
N TRP A 59 -15.10 -17.22 2.83
CA TRP A 59 -16.22 -17.01 1.92
C TRP A 59 -16.66 -15.53 1.86
N VAL A 60 -16.53 -14.78 2.96
CA VAL A 60 -16.81 -13.32 2.98
C VAL A 60 -15.74 -12.60 2.18
N ALA A 61 -14.49 -12.99 2.34
CA ALA A 61 -13.36 -12.48 1.57
C ALA A 61 -13.57 -12.67 0.06
N ASN A 62 -13.98 -13.87 -0.36
CA ASN A 62 -14.26 -14.18 -1.76
C ASN A 62 -15.43 -13.36 -2.31
N LEU A 63 -16.46 -13.11 -1.49
CA LEU A 63 -17.57 -12.24 -1.89
C LEU A 63 -17.11 -10.78 -2.10
N ILE A 64 -16.22 -10.27 -1.23
CA ILE A 64 -15.63 -8.92 -1.38
C ILE A 64 -14.80 -8.84 -2.67
N ASN A 65 -13.92 -9.81 -2.90
CA ASN A 65 -13.08 -9.86 -4.10
C ASN A 65 -13.95 -9.89 -5.38
N TRP A 66 -14.95 -10.77 -5.43
CA TRP A 66 -15.90 -10.84 -6.54
C TRP A 66 -16.66 -9.53 -6.76
N ALA A 67 -17.15 -8.90 -5.69
CA ALA A 67 -17.87 -7.64 -5.79
C ALA A 67 -16.98 -6.50 -6.29
N ALA A 68 -15.71 -6.48 -5.88
CA ALA A 68 -14.73 -5.51 -6.36
C ALA A 68 -14.40 -5.73 -7.84
N GLU A 69 -14.14 -6.97 -8.27
CA GLU A 69 -13.95 -7.30 -9.69
C GLU A 69 -15.14 -6.88 -10.54
N TRP A 70 -16.36 -7.19 -10.10
CA TRP A 70 -17.57 -6.77 -10.81
C TRP A 70 -17.71 -5.24 -10.90
N ALA A 71 -17.44 -4.53 -9.80
CA ALA A 71 -17.51 -3.07 -9.77
C ALA A 71 -16.46 -2.44 -10.68
N TYR A 72 -15.27 -3.04 -10.73
CA TYR A 72 -14.22 -2.66 -11.65
C TYR A 72 -14.66 -2.86 -13.10
N ASP A 73 -15.05 -4.07 -13.49
CA ASP A 73 -15.48 -4.34 -14.87
C ASP A 73 -16.57 -3.36 -15.32
N TYR A 74 -17.57 -3.12 -14.47
CA TYR A 74 -18.62 -2.13 -14.74
C TYR A 74 -18.08 -0.70 -14.93
N ALA A 75 -17.10 -0.29 -14.13
CA ALA A 75 -16.49 1.04 -14.21
C ALA A 75 -15.49 1.19 -15.37
N PHE A 76 -14.82 0.12 -15.78
CA PHE A 76 -13.81 0.12 -16.85
C PHE A 76 -14.43 -0.10 -18.25
N GLU A 77 -15.58 -0.76 -18.36
CA GLU A 77 -16.24 -1.05 -19.64
C GLU A 77 -16.90 0.19 -20.29
N THR A 78 -17.05 1.30 -19.56
CA THR A 78 -17.53 2.54 -20.16
C THR A 78 -16.47 3.16 -21.07
N THR A 79 -16.65 3.01 -22.38
CA THR A 79 -15.85 3.72 -23.38
C THR A 79 -15.95 5.23 -23.14
N SER A 80 -14.80 5.91 -23.09
CA SER A 80 -14.78 7.37 -23.00
C SER A 80 -15.44 7.97 -24.24
N ASP A 81 -16.37 8.91 -24.04
CA ASP A 81 -17.02 9.63 -25.14
C ASP A 81 -16.00 10.57 -25.80
N PRO A 82 -15.61 10.33 -27.07
CA PRO A 82 -14.66 11.19 -27.78
C PRO A 82 -15.22 12.58 -28.09
N ASP A 83 -16.55 12.73 -28.10
CA ASP A 83 -17.26 13.97 -28.41
C ASP A 83 -17.70 14.72 -27.14
N ARG A 84 -17.24 14.30 -25.95
CA ARG A 84 -17.57 14.96 -24.68
C ARG A 84 -17.12 16.43 -24.68
N GLU A 85 -17.96 17.30 -24.15
CA GLU A 85 -17.63 18.70 -23.96
C GLU A 85 -16.52 18.88 -22.91
N ALA A 86 -15.86 20.04 -22.96
CA ALA A 86 -14.87 20.39 -21.94
C ALA A 86 -15.55 20.45 -20.55
N PRO A 87 -14.86 20.01 -19.47
CA PRO A 87 -15.34 20.23 -18.12
C PRO A 87 -15.58 21.72 -17.83
N PRO A 88 -16.48 22.06 -16.90
CA PRO A 88 -16.68 23.45 -16.47
C PRO A 88 -15.37 24.07 -15.95
N GLU A 89 -15.24 25.39 -16.09
CA GLU A 89 -14.09 26.13 -15.55
C GLU A 89 -13.99 25.91 -14.02
N GLY A 90 -12.80 25.56 -13.54
CA GLY A 90 -12.59 25.17 -12.15
C GLY A 90 -12.97 23.72 -11.82
N GLY A 91 -13.55 22.98 -12.76
CA GLY A 91 -13.92 21.58 -12.64
C GLY A 91 -15.34 21.33 -12.13
N ASP A 92 -15.71 20.06 -12.11
CA ASP A 92 -17.07 19.59 -11.75
C ASP A 92 -17.30 19.46 -10.24
N GLY A 93 -16.31 19.84 -9.42
CA GLY A 93 -16.35 19.70 -7.96
C GLY A 93 -16.25 18.25 -7.48
N ASN A 94 -16.07 17.28 -8.37
CA ASN A 94 -15.91 15.89 -8.01
C ASN A 94 -14.54 15.66 -7.37
N ASN A 95 -14.51 15.08 -6.17
CA ASN A 95 -13.29 14.75 -5.44
C ASN A 95 -13.01 13.24 -5.36
N THR A 96 -13.81 12.41 -6.01
CA THR A 96 -13.63 10.95 -6.03
C THR A 96 -12.42 10.54 -6.88
N GLY A 97 -11.79 9.40 -6.59
CA GLY A 97 -10.70 8.86 -7.41
C GLY A 97 -9.48 9.76 -7.58
N GLY A 98 -9.25 10.70 -6.65
CA GLY A 98 -8.16 11.68 -6.76
C GLY A 98 -8.45 12.89 -7.66
N ALA A 99 -9.72 13.14 -7.99
CA ALA A 99 -10.13 14.22 -8.90
C ALA A 99 -9.91 15.65 -8.39
N GLY A 100 -9.82 15.85 -7.08
CA GLY A 100 -9.48 17.16 -6.50
C GLY A 100 -10.37 18.32 -6.95
N GLY A 101 -11.62 18.06 -7.36
CA GLY A 101 -12.56 19.07 -7.84
C GLY A 101 -12.38 19.49 -9.30
N VAL A 102 -11.24 19.17 -9.92
CA VAL A 102 -10.87 19.56 -11.31
C VAL A 102 -11.02 18.44 -12.33
N GLY A 103 -11.53 17.28 -11.90
CA GLY A 103 -11.57 16.04 -12.67
C GLY A 103 -10.39 15.12 -12.34
N GLY A 104 -10.64 13.81 -12.34
CA GLY A 104 -9.68 12.80 -11.89
C GLY A 104 -9.20 11.86 -12.98
N TYR A 105 -8.35 10.92 -12.55
CA TYR A 105 -7.95 9.81 -13.40
C TYR A 105 -9.18 9.04 -13.86
N ASN A 106 -9.20 8.68 -15.15
CA ASN A 106 -10.12 7.64 -15.61
C ASN A 106 -9.87 6.38 -14.78
N ALA A 107 -10.94 5.62 -14.47
CA ALA A 107 -10.86 4.33 -13.82
C ALA A 107 -9.70 3.47 -14.35
N PHE A 108 -9.43 3.48 -15.67
CA PHE A 108 -8.30 2.79 -16.31
C PHE A 108 -6.93 2.92 -15.59
N TYR A 109 -6.64 4.08 -14.99
CA TYR A 109 -5.36 4.35 -14.32
C TYR A 109 -5.38 4.07 -12.82
N ILE A 110 -6.50 3.60 -12.28
CA ILE A 110 -6.69 3.27 -10.88
C ILE A 110 -6.53 1.76 -10.72
N ASP A 111 -5.57 1.36 -9.87
CA ASP A 111 -5.25 -0.03 -9.56
C ASP A 111 -4.94 -0.19 -8.07
N PRO A 112 -5.96 -0.24 -7.21
CA PRO A 112 -5.80 -0.45 -5.77
C PRO A 112 -5.70 -1.95 -5.41
N GLY A 113 -5.66 -2.85 -6.40
CA GLY A 113 -5.77 -4.30 -6.23
C GLY A 113 -7.22 -4.83 -6.20
N ASN A 114 -7.34 -6.15 -6.28
CA ASN A 114 -8.61 -6.87 -6.43
C ASN A 114 -8.86 -7.95 -5.36
N HIS A 115 -7.99 -8.05 -4.36
CA HIS A 115 -8.09 -9.07 -3.32
C HIS A 115 -7.85 -8.49 -1.94
N VAL A 116 -8.58 -8.99 -0.94
CA VAL A 116 -8.22 -8.78 0.47
C VAL A 116 -6.99 -9.62 0.83
N SER A 117 -6.13 -9.08 1.70
CA SER A 117 -4.90 -9.73 2.12
C SER A 117 -5.17 -10.91 3.05
N GLU A 118 -4.52 -12.04 2.74
CA GLU A 118 -4.46 -13.23 3.57
C GLU A 118 -3.04 -13.43 4.10
N VAL A 119 -2.92 -13.65 5.42
CA VAL A 119 -1.65 -13.94 6.08
C VAL A 119 -1.85 -15.18 6.93
N ASP A 120 -1.00 -16.19 6.75
CA ASP A 120 -1.07 -17.48 7.47
C ASP A 120 -2.45 -18.16 7.41
N GLY A 121 -3.11 -18.13 6.25
CA GLY A 121 -4.44 -18.73 6.09
C GLY A 121 -5.60 -17.88 6.63
N LYS A 122 -5.32 -16.66 7.11
CA LYS A 122 -6.31 -15.79 7.75
C LYS A 122 -6.49 -14.49 6.98
N VAL A 123 -7.73 -14.22 6.60
CA VAL A 123 -8.10 -12.98 5.93
C VAL A 123 -8.25 -11.86 6.96
N ARG A 124 -7.43 -10.82 6.87
CA ARG A 124 -7.47 -9.70 7.82
C ARG A 124 -8.54 -8.68 7.46
N THR A 125 -9.20 -8.13 8.47
CA THR A 125 -10.16 -7.02 8.33
C THR A 125 -9.50 -5.65 8.21
N SER A 126 -8.19 -5.54 8.48
CA SER A 126 -7.43 -4.29 8.44
C SER A 126 -5.92 -4.53 8.34
N ILE A 127 -5.18 -3.56 7.79
CA ILE A 127 -3.71 -3.54 7.79
C ILE A 127 -3.18 -3.23 9.19
N ILE A 128 -3.74 -2.23 9.87
CA ILE A 128 -3.43 -1.95 11.28
C ILE A 128 -4.02 -3.07 12.14
N TYR A 129 -3.19 -3.71 12.95
CA TYR A 129 -3.59 -4.79 13.85
C TYR A 129 -3.41 -4.44 15.34
N ASP A 130 -2.59 -3.45 15.64
CA ASP A 130 -2.36 -2.91 16.98
C ASP A 130 -2.55 -1.39 16.92
N PRO A 131 -3.48 -0.80 17.69
CA PRO A 131 -4.32 -1.39 18.74
C PRO A 131 -5.32 -2.48 18.28
N PRO A 132 -5.89 -3.31 19.18
CA PRO A 132 -6.78 -4.43 18.83
C PRO A 132 -8.02 -4.05 18.03
N ASN A 133 -8.47 -2.80 18.10
CA ASN A 133 -9.55 -2.28 17.25
C ASN A 133 -9.11 -2.02 15.80
N GLY A 134 -7.82 -2.17 15.47
CA GLY A 134 -7.27 -2.12 14.13
C GLY A 134 -7.35 -0.72 13.51
N ARG A 135 -7.40 0.32 14.34
CA ARG A 135 -7.57 1.71 13.91
C ARG A 135 -6.39 2.56 14.37
N GLN A 136 -6.08 3.58 13.60
CA GLN A 136 -5.01 4.51 13.93
C GLN A 136 -5.43 5.31 15.18
N PRO A 137 -4.55 5.44 16.20
CA PRO A 137 -4.81 6.31 17.34
C PRO A 137 -5.04 7.76 16.90
N GLU A 138 -5.82 8.51 17.70
CA GLU A 138 -6.06 9.91 17.41
C GLU A 138 -4.75 10.71 17.39
N MET A 139 -4.61 11.58 16.40
CA MET A 139 -3.46 12.45 16.26
C MET A 139 -3.44 13.51 17.37
N SER A 140 -2.27 13.74 17.99
CA SER A 140 -2.11 14.80 18.98
C SER A 140 -2.38 16.18 18.37
N GLU A 141 -2.79 17.15 19.20
CA GLU A 141 -3.03 18.53 18.76
C GLU A 141 -1.79 19.16 18.11
N GLU A 142 -0.61 18.96 18.71
CA GLU A 142 0.66 19.41 18.13
C GLU A 142 0.90 18.83 16.74
N SER A 143 0.66 17.54 16.56
CA SER A 143 0.82 16.88 15.26
C SER A 143 -0.20 17.40 14.24
N ARG A 144 -1.44 17.64 14.66
CA ARG A 144 -2.50 18.20 13.82
C ARG A 144 -2.13 19.60 13.30
N GLN A 145 -1.58 20.45 14.16
CA GLN A 145 -1.09 21.79 13.80
C GLN A 145 0.12 21.72 12.86
N ARG A 146 1.07 20.83 13.11
CA ARG A 146 2.22 20.64 12.20
C ARG A 146 1.77 20.17 10.82
N MET A 147 0.77 19.28 10.75
CA MET A 147 0.21 18.80 9.49
C MET A 147 -0.61 19.88 8.77
N SER A 148 -1.31 20.77 9.49
CA SER A 148 -2.07 21.86 8.86
C SER A 148 -1.17 22.87 8.16
N VAL A 149 0.00 23.16 8.73
CA VAL A 149 1.00 24.03 8.11
C VAL A 149 1.66 23.31 6.92
N ARG A 150 2.11 22.07 7.11
CA ARG A 150 2.87 21.32 6.09
C ARG A 150 2.07 20.95 4.84
N TYR A 151 0.76 20.75 4.99
CA TYR A 151 -0.16 20.38 3.91
C TYR A 151 -1.21 21.48 3.70
N LYS A 152 -0.84 22.75 3.92
CA LYS A 152 -1.73 23.92 3.74
C LYS A 152 -2.33 23.96 2.33
N SER A 153 -1.53 23.66 1.31
CA SER A 153 -1.94 23.56 -0.11
C SER A 153 -3.10 22.60 -0.33
N PHE A 154 -3.05 21.38 0.22
CA PHE A 154 -4.12 20.38 0.07
C PHE A 154 -5.41 20.73 0.81
N ARG A 155 -5.37 21.68 1.75
CA ARG A 155 -6.53 22.14 2.50
C ARG A 155 -7.09 23.46 1.98
N HIS A 156 -6.43 24.05 0.98
CA HIS A 156 -6.89 25.28 0.38
C HIS A 156 -8.13 25.02 -0.48
N GLU A 157 -9.17 25.83 -0.28
CA GLU A 157 -10.37 25.80 -1.11
C GLU A 157 -10.15 26.62 -2.37
N ASN A 158 -10.28 25.99 -3.54
CA ASN A 158 -10.17 26.70 -4.80
C ASN A 158 -11.44 27.53 -5.06
N THR A 159 -11.36 28.82 -4.76
CA THR A 159 -12.44 29.80 -5.01
C THR A 159 -12.35 30.47 -6.39
N GLY A 160 -11.39 30.07 -7.23
CA GLY A 160 -11.08 30.70 -8.52
C GLY A 160 -10.24 31.99 -8.40
N THR A 161 -9.93 32.43 -7.18
CA THR A 161 -9.06 33.58 -6.93
C THR A 161 -7.98 33.24 -5.89
N ALA A 162 -6.92 34.04 -5.87
CA ALA A 162 -5.82 33.85 -4.92
C ALA A 162 -6.16 34.43 -3.53
N THR A 163 -7.18 33.89 -2.86
CA THR A 163 -7.70 34.40 -1.57
C THR A 163 -6.67 34.42 -0.44
N TRP A 164 -5.61 33.61 -0.55
CA TRP A 164 -4.52 33.62 0.41
C TRP A 164 -3.69 34.91 0.38
N LEU A 165 -3.79 35.73 -0.67
CA LEU A 165 -3.13 37.03 -0.74
C LEU A 165 -3.75 38.06 0.19
N ASP A 166 -4.96 37.80 0.69
CA ASP A 166 -5.65 38.65 1.68
C ASP A 166 -5.24 38.30 3.13
N GLU A 167 -4.51 37.19 3.33
CA GLU A 167 -4.01 36.75 4.64
C GLU A 167 -2.55 37.22 4.87
N GLU A 168 -2.18 37.43 6.13
CA GLU A 168 -0.79 37.70 6.49
C GLU A 168 0.05 36.41 6.51
N GLY A 169 1.26 36.48 5.96
CA GLY A 169 2.23 35.38 5.93
C GLY A 169 2.27 34.65 4.60
N ASP A 170 2.97 33.51 4.57
CA ASP A 170 3.15 32.75 3.33
C ASP A 170 1.84 32.05 2.92
N GLY A 171 1.41 32.29 1.69
CA GLY A 171 0.35 31.56 1.03
C GLY A 171 0.70 30.09 0.77
N PRO A 172 -0.29 29.23 0.54
CA PRO A 172 -0.08 27.82 0.21
C PRO A 172 0.70 27.58 -1.09
N PHE A 173 0.81 28.58 -1.96
CA PHE A 173 1.40 28.46 -3.30
C PHE A 173 2.43 29.56 -3.62
N ASP A 174 2.86 30.36 -2.64
CA ASP A 174 3.71 31.53 -2.85
C ASP A 174 5.17 31.16 -3.17
N GLY A 175 5.60 29.95 -2.80
CA GLY A 175 6.93 29.46 -3.08
C GLY A 175 7.04 27.93 -3.05
N PRO A 176 8.13 27.37 -3.61
CA PRO A 176 8.30 25.93 -3.66
C PRO A 176 8.37 25.29 -2.27
N GLU A 177 8.79 26.02 -1.23
CA GLU A 177 8.81 25.54 0.15
C GLU A 177 7.44 25.49 0.84
N THR A 178 6.47 26.26 0.32
CA THR A 178 5.09 26.32 0.85
C THR A 178 4.23 25.15 0.35
N LEU A 179 4.62 24.55 -0.77
CA LEU A 179 4.02 23.33 -1.29
C LEU A 179 4.31 22.14 -0.38
N ALA A 180 3.35 21.23 -0.28
CA ALA A 180 3.47 20.04 0.51
C ALA A 180 4.60 19.12 -0.04
N PRO A 181 5.24 18.29 0.80
CA PRO A 181 6.36 17.45 0.38
C PRO A 181 6.07 16.55 -0.83
N SER A 182 4.83 16.09 -0.96
CA SER A 182 4.42 15.22 -2.06
C SER A 182 4.13 15.97 -3.36
N GLU A 183 3.70 17.25 -3.30
CA GLU A 183 3.63 18.13 -4.48
C GLU A 183 5.03 18.45 -5.02
N ARG A 184 6.03 18.47 -4.14
CA ARG A 184 7.43 18.71 -4.45
C ARG A 184 8.21 17.45 -4.86
N CYS A 185 7.53 16.30 -4.95
CA CYS A 185 8.16 15.00 -5.19
C CYS A 185 9.31 14.68 -4.23
N LEU A 186 9.25 15.14 -2.98
CA LEU A 186 10.26 14.83 -1.95
C LEU A 186 9.99 13.49 -1.27
N ILE A 187 8.71 13.15 -1.09
CA ILE A 187 8.24 11.87 -0.56
C ILE A 187 6.92 11.55 -1.26
N SER A 188 6.77 10.32 -1.76
CA SER A 188 5.51 9.86 -2.37
C SER A 188 4.34 9.77 -1.38
N PHE A 189 3.12 9.68 -1.93
CA PHE A 189 1.87 9.45 -1.19
C PHE A 189 1.72 7.97 -0.81
N GLY A 190 1.86 7.62 0.48
CA GLY A 190 1.54 6.30 1.05
C GLY A 190 2.38 5.11 0.57
N THR A 191 2.93 5.14 -0.65
CA THR A 191 3.62 4.01 -1.28
C THR A 191 5.07 3.83 -0.81
N THR A 192 5.55 4.65 0.13
CA THR A 192 6.97 4.74 0.53
C THR A 192 7.21 4.22 1.94
N VAL A 193 7.13 5.04 2.98
CA VAL A 193 7.38 4.62 4.37
C VAL A 193 6.34 5.21 5.34
N PRO A 194 5.57 4.37 6.05
CA PRO A 194 5.41 2.93 5.79
C PRO A 194 4.83 2.69 4.39
N THR A 195 5.21 1.57 3.76
CA THR A 195 4.63 1.20 2.46
C THR A 195 3.21 0.71 2.69
N ILE A 196 2.22 1.54 2.39
CA ILE A 196 0.81 1.18 2.38
C ILE A 196 0.30 1.15 0.93
N PRO A 197 -0.72 0.32 0.62
CA PRO A 197 -1.36 0.32 -0.67
C PRO A 197 -1.94 1.71 -0.98
N SER A 198 -1.81 2.13 -2.23
CA SER A 198 -2.37 3.37 -2.74
C SER A 198 -3.36 3.08 -3.86
N LEU A 199 -3.95 4.14 -4.43
CA LEU A 199 -4.89 4.04 -5.55
C LEU A 199 -4.24 3.47 -6.81
N TYR A 200 -2.92 3.62 -6.97
CA TYR A 200 -2.07 3.11 -8.06
C TYR A 200 -0.59 3.16 -7.61
N ASN A 201 0.35 2.77 -8.48
CA ASN A 201 1.80 2.68 -8.16
C ASN A 201 2.13 1.68 -7.04
N ASN A 202 1.37 0.59 -6.97
CA ASN A 202 1.53 -0.45 -5.96
C ASN A 202 2.67 -1.44 -6.26
N TYR A 203 3.21 -1.41 -7.48
CA TYR A 203 4.37 -2.24 -7.84
C TYR A 203 5.66 -1.79 -7.13
N LYS A 204 6.44 -2.79 -6.71
CA LYS A 204 7.73 -2.67 -6.03
C LYS A 204 8.72 -3.65 -6.64
N ARG A 205 9.99 -3.26 -6.70
CA ARG A 205 11.09 -4.17 -7.02
C ARG A 205 11.95 -4.37 -5.79
N ILE A 206 12.12 -5.62 -5.38
CA ILE A 206 13.05 -5.99 -4.32
C ILE A 206 14.32 -6.56 -4.96
N ILE A 207 15.47 -6.06 -4.50
CA ILE A 207 16.79 -6.59 -4.85
C ILE A 207 17.50 -6.94 -3.54
N GLN A 208 17.91 -8.19 -3.39
CA GLN A 208 18.63 -8.67 -2.21
C GLN A 208 20.07 -9.03 -2.58
N THR A 209 21.00 -8.58 -1.74
CA THR A 209 22.38 -9.06 -1.68
C THR A 209 22.60 -9.83 -0.37
N GLU A 210 23.82 -10.29 -0.13
CA GLU A 210 24.16 -10.96 1.15
C GLU A 210 24.06 -10.03 2.36
N ASP A 211 24.21 -8.72 2.15
CA ASP A 211 24.34 -7.70 3.19
C ASP A 211 23.29 -6.58 3.12
N HIS A 212 22.46 -6.53 2.07
CA HIS A 212 21.43 -5.51 1.88
C HIS A 212 20.14 -6.08 1.29
N VAL A 213 19.03 -5.41 1.59
CA VAL A 213 17.78 -5.51 0.85
C VAL A 213 17.41 -4.11 0.38
N MET A 214 17.21 -3.94 -0.93
CA MET A 214 16.69 -2.70 -1.49
C MET A 214 15.25 -2.93 -1.93
N ILE A 215 14.33 -2.05 -1.51
CA ILE A 215 12.97 -1.97 -2.03
C ILE A 215 12.87 -0.70 -2.85
N LEU A 216 12.69 -0.84 -4.16
CA LEU A 216 12.48 0.28 -5.08
C LEU A 216 10.98 0.47 -5.32
N GLN A 217 10.53 1.71 -5.12
CA GLN A 217 9.18 2.15 -5.44
C GLN A 217 9.16 2.78 -6.82
N GLU A 218 8.06 2.60 -7.55
CA GLU A 218 7.81 3.28 -8.83
C GLU A 218 7.70 4.81 -8.65
N MET A 219 6.77 5.25 -7.80
CA MET A 219 6.52 6.68 -7.58
C MET A 219 7.69 7.35 -6.85
N VAL A 220 8.13 8.50 -7.36
CA VAL A 220 9.30 9.27 -6.88
C VAL A 220 10.65 8.51 -6.99
N HIS A 221 10.66 7.28 -7.52
CA HIS A 221 11.83 6.39 -7.59
C HIS A 221 12.53 6.19 -6.23
N ASP A 222 11.75 6.22 -5.15
CA ASP A 222 12.28 6.07 -3.79
C ASP A 222 12.91 4.68 -3.62
N ALA A 223 14.20 4.67 -3.28
CA ALA A 223 14.98 3.47 -3.03
C ALA A 223 15.22 3.30 -1.54
N ARG A 224 14.49 2.36 -0.92
CA ARG A 224 14.68 2.00 0.49
C ARG A 224 15.79 0.97 0.61
N VAL A 225 16.97 1.40 1.04
CA VAL A 225 18.12 0.52 1.31
C VAL A 225 18.11 0.09 2.77
N ILE A 226 17.96 -1.21 3.01
CA ILE A 226 17.95 -1.86 4.31
C ILE A 226 19.28 -2.58 4.48
N ARG A 227 20.10 -2.15 5.44
CA ARG A 227 21.39 -2.79 5.76
C ARG A 227 21.16 -3.98 6.68
N LEU A 228 21.72 -5.14 6.36
CA LEU A 228 21.57 -6.35 7.18
C LEU A 228 22.66 -6.42 8.24
N ASN A 229 22.28 -6.79 9.47
CA ASN A 229 23.19 -7.00 10.61
C ASN A 229 24.15 -5.82 10.86
N SER A 230 23.64 -4.60 10.72
CA SER A 230 24.42 -3.36 10.86
C SER A 230 23.94 -2.54 12.06
N GLU A 231 24.64 -1.45 12.39
CA GLU A 231 24.21 -0.50 13.41
C GLU A 231 23.40 0.65 12.78
N HIS A 232 22.50 1.25 13.55
CA HIS A 232 21.79 2.45 13.09
C HIS A 232 22.74 3.62 12.87
N LEU A 233 22.41 4.47 11.90
CA LEU A 233 23.14 5.71 11.66
C LEU A 233 23.05 6.64 12.89
N PRO A 234 24.09 7.46 13.15
CA PRO A 234 24.02 8.48 14.19
C PRO A 234 22.91 9.50 13.86
N GLU A 235 22.44 10.21 14.87
CA GLU A 235 21.28 11.10 14.77
C GLU A 235 21.46 12.22 13.72
N GLU A 236 22.68 12.69 13.53
CA GLU A 236 23.05 13.70 12.53
C GLU A 236 22.90 13.19 11.09
N GLY A 237 22.80 11.87 10.89
CA GLY A 237 22.68 11.20 9.60
C GLY A 237 21.26 10.79 9.21
N ARG A 238 20.22 11.32 9.88
CA ARG A 238 18.82 10.97 9.59
C ARG A 238 18.45 11.29 8.14
N LYS A 239 17.88 10.29 7.46
CA LYS A 239 17.35 10.41 6.10
C LYS A 239 15.85 10.69 6.12
N TRP A 240 15.32 11.29 5.05
CA TRP A 240 13.90 11.61 4.89
C TRP A 240 12.98 10.40 5.10
N LEU A 241 13.38 9.24 4.59
CA LEU A 241 12.62 7.99 4.74
C LEU A 241 12.96 7.25 6.06
N GLY A 242 13.90 7.75 6.86
CA GLY A 242 14.46 7.07 8.03
C GLY A 242 15.63 6.12 7.70
N ASP A 243 16.15 5.42 8.71
CA ASP A 243 17.23 4.45 8.60
C ASP A 243 16.73 3.05 8.94
N SER A 244 16.84 2.11 8.00
CA SER A 244 16.39 0.72 8.19
C SER A 244 17.58 -0.22 8.32
N VAL A 245 17.53 -1.01 9.39
CA VAL A 245 18.43 -2.12 9.65
C VAL A 245 17.60 -3.39 9.76
N GLY A 246 17.98 -4.41 9.00
CA GLY A 246 17.35 -5.73 9.04
C GLY A 246 18.24 -6.76 9.73
N ARG A 247 17.64 -7.81 10.26
CA ARG A 247 18.34 -9.02 10.74
C ARG A 247 17.52 -10.25 10.41
N TRP A 248 18.18 -11.38 10.25
CA TRP A 248 17.51 -12.67 10.09
C TRP A 248 17.18 -13.26 11.45
N GLU A 249 15.95 -13.73 11.64
CA GLU A 249 15.51 -14.46 12.83
C GLU A 249 15.17 -15.91 12.46
N GLY A 250 15.54 -16.86 13.31
CA GLY A 250 15.40 -18.30 13.05
C GLY A 250 16.60 -18.93 12.34
N MET A 251 16.58 -20.27 12.25
CA MET A 251 17.57 -21.05 11.50
C MET A 251 17.03 -21.30 10.09
N PHE A 252 17.86 -21.03 9.08
CA PHE A 252 17.53 -21.17 7.66
C PHE A 252 18.42 -22.22 7.02
#